data_AF-A0A818NF41-F1
#
_entry.id   AF-A0A818NF41-F1
#
_cell.length_a   1.000
_cell.length_b   1.000
_cell.length_c   1.000
_cell.angle_alpha   90.00
_cell.angle_beta   90.00
_cell.angle_gamma   90.00
#
_symmetry.space_group_name_H-M   'P 1'
#
loop_
_entity.id
_entity.type
_entity.pdbx_description
1 polymer ?
#
loop_
_entity_poly.entity_id
_entity_poly.type
_entity_poly.pdbx_seq_one_letter_code
_entity_poly.pdbx_strand_id
1 'polypeptide(L)' 'MNLLKEKSKNIQFEAFHVFKIFVANPTKPKAISDILLRNREKLIDFLTTFHTDRTDDEQFNDEKAYLIKQISELKDTKA' A
#
# COMPACT_ATOMS: atom_id res chain seq x y z
N MET A 1 -5.71 -1.88 -8.14
CA MET A 1 -5.32 -2.55 -6.88
C MET A 1 -6.12 -3.84 -6.63
N ASN A 2 -6.61 -4.50 -7.70
CA ASN A 2 -7.53 -5.63 -7.55
C ASN A 2 -6.82 -6.91 -7.11
N LEU A 3 -5.56 -7.09 -7.52
CA LEU A 3 -4.75 -8.26 -7.14
C LEU A 3 -4.42 -8.31 -5.64
N LEU A 4 -4.49 -7.18 -4.92
CA LEU A 4 -4.39 -7.18 -3.45
C LEU A 4 -5.63 -7.81 -2.79
N LYS A 5 -6.74 -7.94 -3.52
CA LYS A 5 -8.00 -8.52 -3.05
C LYS A 5 -8.30 -9.88 -3.70
N GLU A 6 -7.33 -10.46 -4.41
CA GLU A 6 -7.48 -11.78 -5.03
C GLU A 6 -7.72 -12.87 -3.96
N LYS A 7 -8.32 -14.01 -4.29
CA LYS A 7 -8.57 -15.07 -3.30
C LYS A 7 -7.29 -15.75 -2.84
N SER A 8 -6.29 -15.83 -3.72
CA SER A 8 -5.01 -16.46 -3.40
C SER A 8 -4.13 -15.54 -2.56
N LYS A 9 -3.83 -15.98 -1.32
CA LYS A 9 -2.90 -15.30 -0.40
C LYS A 9 -1.52 -15.08 -1.02
N ASN A 10 -1.05 -16.00 -1.88
CA ASN A 10 0.25 -15.84 -2.54
C ASN A 10 0.20 -14.75 -3.61
N ILE A 11 -0.89 -14.66 -4.38
CA ILE A 11 -1.06 -13.58 -5.37
C ILE A 11 -1.18 -12.22 -4.67
N GLN A 12 -1.92 -12.15 -3.56
CA GLN A 12 -2.01 -10.95 -2.75
C GLN A 12 -0.64 -10.48 -2.28
N PHE A 13 0.20 -11.41 -1.82
CA PHE A 13 1.54 -11.14 -1.32
C PHE A 13 2.49 -10.61 -2.42
N GLU A 14 2.52 -11.26 -3.58
CA GLU A 14 3.30 -10.75 -4.73
C GLU A 14 2.79 -9.38 -5.21
N ALA A 15 1.46 -9.19 -5.22
CA ALA A 15 0.86 -7.92 -5.55
C ALA A 15 1.22 -6.81 -4.54
N PHE A 16 1.43 -7.16 -3.27
CA PHE A 16 1.90 -6.23 -2.24
C PHE A 16 3.31 -5.72 -2.55
N HIS A 17 4.23 -6.61 -2.94
CA HIS A 17 5.59 -6.21 -3.33
C HIS A 17 5.61 -5.26 -4.53
N VAL A 18 4.74 -5.48 -5.52
CA VAL A 18 4.59 -4.55 -6.64
C VAL A 18 3.96 -3.24 -6.19
N PHE A 19 2.90 -3.29 -5.37
CA PHE A 19 2.22 -2.10 -4.85
C PHE A 19 3.16 -1.20 -4.05
N LYS A 20 4.04 -1.78 -3.22
CA LYS A 20 5.07 -1.07 -2.46
C LYS A 20 5.88 -0.11 -3.32
N ILE A 21 6.28 -0.53 -4.53
CA ILE A 21 7.11 0.27 -5.43
C ILE A 21 6.38 1.55 -5.87
N PHE A 22 5.08 1.47 -6.12
CA PHE A 22 4.27 2.65 -6.49
C PHE A 22 4.15 3.66 -5.37
N VAL A 23 4.03 3.21 -4.12
CA VAL A 23 3.91 4.07 -2.93
C VAL A 23 5.27 4.61 -2.48
N ALA A 24 6.35 3.84 -2.62
CA ALA A 24 7.69 4.26 -2.23
C ALA A 24 8.36 5.20 -3.25
N ASN A 25 7.87 5.27 -4.49
CA ASN A 25 8.45 6.15 -5.50
C ASN A 25 8.38 7.63 -5.06
N PRO A 26 9.49 8.37 -4.87
CA PRO A 26 9.46 9.78 -4.47
C PRO A 26 8.91 10.70 -5.58
N THR A 27 9.04 10.31 -6.86
CA THR A 27 8.58 11.06 -8.03
C THR A 27 7.38 10.37 -8.69
N LYS A 28 6.30 10.21 -7.92
CA LYS A 28 5.08 9.56 -8.40
C LYS A 28 4.44 10.37 -9.54
N PRO A 29 4.06 9.74 -10.65
CA PRO A 29 3.22 10.40 -11.66
C PRO A 29 1.92 10.90 -11.03
N LYS A 30 1.44 12.07 -11.48
CA LYS A 30 0.22 12.71 -10.95
C LYS A 30 -0.98 11.74 -10.91
N ALA A 31 -1.21 11.00 -11.99
CA ALA A 31 -2.29 10.01 -12.06
C ALA A 31 -2.22 8.95 -10.94
N ILE A 32 -1.01 8.52 -10.55
CA ILE A 32 -0.82 7.56 -9.45
C ILE A 32 -1.10 8.24 -8.11
N SER A 33 -0.56 9.43 -7.89
CA SER A 33 -0.81 10.22 -6.68
C SER A 33 -2.30 10.46 -6.47
N ASP A 34 -3.02 10.87 -7.51
CA ASP A 34 -4.46 11.14 -7.47
C ASP A 34 -5.26 9.88 -7.11
N ILE A 35 -4.88 8.71 -7.65
CA ILE A 35 -5.51 7.43 -7.31
C ILE A 35 -5.26 7.06 -5.85
N LEU A 36 -4.03 7.22 -5.36
CA LEU A 36 -3.69 6.92 -3.97
C LEU A 36 -4.43 7.85 -3.00
N LEU A 37 -4.47 9.16 -3.30
CA LEU A 37 -5.19 10.16 -2.52
C LEU A 37 -6.70 9.86 -2.47
N ARG A 38 -7.32 9.57 -3.62
CA ARG A 38 -8.75 9.25 -3.70
C ARG A 38 -9.13 8.02 -2.87
N ASN A 39 -8.21 7.08 -2.67
CA ASN A 39 -8.46 5.84 -1.94
C ASN A 39 -7.79 5.82 -0.56
N ARG A 40 -7.19 6.92 -0.10
CA ARG A 40 -6.28 6.97 1.06
C ARG A 40 -6.80 6.24 2.29
N GLU A 41 -8.00 6.59 2.77
CA GLU A 41 -8.59 5.99 3.97
C GLU A 41 -8.81 4.48 3.79
N LYS A 42 -9.43 4.08 2.68
CA LYS A 42 -9.67 2.67 2.35
C LYS A 42 -8.38 1.86 2.24
N LEU A 43 -7.28 2.47 1.80
CA LEU A 43 -5.99 1.81 1.71
C LEU A 43 -5.34 1.61 3.07
N ILE A 44 -5.42 2.61 3.95
CA ILE A 44 -4.92 2.50 5.32
C ILE A 44 -5.68 1.40 6.08
N ASP A 45 -7.01 1.41 6.02
CA ASP A 45 -7.85 0.39 6.66
C ASP A 45 -7.56 -1.01 6.13
N PHE A 46 -7.41 -1.12 4.81
CA PHE A 46 -7.07 -2.37 4.15
C PHE A 46 -5.70 -2.89 4.60
N LEU A 47 -4.65 -2.05 4.55
CA LEU A 47 -3.30 -2.46 4.93
C LEU A 47 -3.18 -2.80 6.41
N THR A 48 -3.97 -2.16 7.29
CA THR A 48 -3.99 -2.48 8.73
C THR A 48 -4.45 -3.91 8.99
N THR A 49 -5.37 -4.43 8.16
CA THR A 49 -5.92 -5.78 8.29
C THR A 49 -5.30 -6.79 7.31
N PHE A 50 -4.35 -6.36 6.47
CA PHE A 50 -3.72 -7.19 5.45
C PHE A 50 -2.69 -8.15 6.07
N HIS A 51 -2.88 -9.45 5.85
CA HIS A 51 -2.02 -10.56 6.31
C HIS A 51 -1.52 -10.40 7.76
N THR A 52 -2.43 -10.10 8.70
CA THR A 52 -2.08 -9.97 10.13
C THR A 52 -1.67 -11.29 10.79
N ASP A 53 -1.89 -12.42 10.11
CA ASP A 53 -1.45 -13.75 10.51
C ASP A 53 0.07 -13.99 10.34
N ARG A 54 0.76 -13.12 9.59
CA ARG A 54 2.23 -13.20 9.38
C ARG A 54 2.99 -12.44 10.47
N THR A 55 2.97 -12.93 11.69
CA THR A 55 3.60 -12.25 12.85
C THR A 55 5.11 -12.49 12.97
N ASP A 56 5.63 -13.52 12.29
CA ASP A 56 7.05 -13.92 12.27
C ASP A 56 7.87 -13.25 11.16
N ASP A 57 7.20 -12.59 10.21
CA ASP A 57 7.82 -11.85 9.11
C ASP A 57 7.97 -10.37 9.49
N GLU A 58 9.02 -10.05 10.26
CA GLU A 58 9.30 -8.69 10.74
C GLU A 58 9.46 -7.71 9.57
N GLN A 59 10.18 -8.12 8.51
CA GLN A 59 10.39 -7.31 7.32
C GLN A 59 9.06 -6.92 6.66
N PHE A 60 8.15 -7.87 6.46
CA PHE A 60 6.83 -7.59 5.89
C PHE A 60 6.04 -6.60 6.76
N ASN A 61 6.07 -6.78 8.08
CA ASN A 61 5.35 -5.90 9.01
C ASN A 61 5.90 -4.48 9.00
N ASP A 62 7.21 -4.30 8.94
CA ASP A 62 7.87 -3.00 8.81
C ASP A 62 7.54 -2.32 7.47
N GLU A 63 7.59 -3.07 6.37
CA GLU A 63 7.21 -2.56 5.05
C GLU A 63 5.75 -2.11 5.03
N LYS A 64 4.85 -2.89 5.64
CA LYS A 64 3.42 -2.57 5.74
C LYS A 64 3.20 -1.30 6.56
N ALA A 65 3.86 -1.17 7.71
CA ALA A 65 3.79 0.02 8.56
C ALA A 65 4.33 1.26 7.83
N TYR A 66 5.44 1.12 7.11
CA TYR A 66 6.01 2.17 6.27
C TYR A 66 5.02 2.63 5.20
N LEU A 67 4.37 1.71 4.48
CA LEU A 67 3.39 2.04 3.45
C LEU A 67 2.18 2.79 4.03
N ILE A 68 1.65 2.35 5.17
CA ILE A 68 0.55 3.03 5.87
C ILE A 68 0.93 4.48 6.19
N LYS A 69 2.14 4.69 6.74
CA LYS A 69 2.66 6.03 7.05
C LYS A 69 2.80 6.89 5.79
N GLN A 70 3.38 6.34 4.73
CA GLN A 70 3.54 7.09 3.48
C GLN A 70 2.19 7.50 2.88
N ILE A 71 1.19 6.63 2.91
CA ILE A 71 -0.16 6.90 2.39
C ILE A 71 -0.89 7.94 3.26
N SER A 72 -0.74 7.89 4.59
CA SER A 72 -1.37 8.86 5.49
C SER A 72 -0.79 10.27 5.33
N GLU A 73 0.50 10.37 5.03
CA GLU A 73 1.22 11.62 4.79
C GLU A 73 1.03 12.16 3.36
N LEU A 74 0.36 11.45 2.46
CA LEU A 74 0.05 11.96 1.12
C LEU A 74 -0.79 13.24 1.22
N LYS A 75 -0.24 14.32 0.65
CA LYS A 75 -0.89 15.61 0.51
C LYS A 75 -1.21 15.87 -0.95
N ASP A 76 -2.33 16.54 -1.18
CA ASP A 76 -2.65 17.07 -2.50
C ASP A 76 -1.57 18.10 -2.87
N THR A 77 -0.66 17.69 -3.75
CA THR A 77 0.35 18.60 -4.29
C THR A 77 -0.36 19.38 -5.39
N LYS A 78 -1.12 20.41 -4.98
CA LYS A 78 -1.63 21.40 -5.92
C LYS A 78 -0.41 22.04 -6.60
N ALA A 79 -0.15 21.59 -7.82
CA ALA A 79 0.66 22.32 -8.79
C ALA A 79 -0.16 23.53 -9.26
#